data_AF-A0A0M3LKK2-F1
#
_entry.id   AF-A0A0M3LKK2-F1
#
_cell.length_a   1.000
_cell.length_b   1.000
_cell.length_c   1.000
_cell.angle_alpha   90.00
_cell.angle_beta   90.00
_cell.angle_gamma   90.00
#
_symmetry.space_group_name_H-M   'P 1'
#
loop_
_entity.id
_entity.type
_entity.pdbx_description
1 polymer ?
#
loop_
_entity_poly.entity_id
_entity_poly.type
_entity_poly.pdbx_seq_one_letter_code
_entity_poly.pdbx_strand_id
1 'polypeptide(L)'
;RLDDNRISIISEPSLQDLTNLRRLVLDGNLLNNNGLGENVFINLINLTELSLVRNSLSSPPVNLPGTSLKRLYLQENHMNRVPANAFADLRQLYRLDMSNNNISVLPQGIFDDLDNLTQLFLRNNPWYCGCKMKWVRDWLQSLPSKVNVRGLMCQAPERVRGMTIKDLNTELFDCKDIEVINTIQITTAMSNTLYPAQGQWPDSVTRQPEIKNPEVNKNYRTTATPIRKIITINVKSVTMDTVHISWKVALPMTALRLSWLKMGHSPAFGSITETIVTGDRNEYLLTALEPESPYRICMVPMETSNIYLSDETPVCIETETVPLKMYNPTTT
;
A
#
# COMPACT_ATOMS: atom_id res chain seq x y z
N ARG A 1 -3.14 31.41 -6.92
CA ARG A 1 -4.26 30.48 -6.63
C ARG A 1 -5.27 30.66 -7.74
N LEU A 2 -5.58 29.58 -8.44
CA LEU A 2 -6.45 29.54 -9.63
C LEU A 2 -7.43 28.36 -9.51
N ASP A 3 -7.68 27.94 -8.28
CA ASP A 3 -8.57 26.85 -7.89
C ASP A 3 -10.05 27.16 -8.14
N ASP A 4 -10.84 26.11 -8.35
CA ASP A 4 -12.29 26.12 -8.57
C ASP A 4 -12.75 27.05 -9.71
N ASN A 5 -12.10 26.88 -10.87
CA ASN A 5 -12.32 27.66 -12.09
C ASN A 5 -12.68 26.76 -13.29
N ARG A 6 -12.72 27.33 -14.50
CA ARG A 6 -13.01 26.61 -15.76
C ARG A 6 -11.79 26.54 -16.68
N ILE A 7 -10.58 26.55 -16.13
CA ILE A 7 -9.34 26.54 -16.92
C ILE A 7 -9.21 25.15 -17.56
N SER A 8 -9.22 25.11 -18.89
CA SER A 8 -8.99 23.90 -19.69
C SER A 8 -7.65 23.90 -20.43
N ILE A 9 -7.00 25.06 -20.54
CA ILE A 9 -5.72 25.26 -21.24
C ILE A 9 -4.81 26.19 -20.43
N ILE A 10 -3.53 25.84 -20.33
CA ILE A 10 -2.44 26.68 -19.82
C ILE A 10 -1.33 26.65 -20.88
N SER A 11 -1.11 27.78 -21.54
CA SER A 11 -0.05 27.93 -22.55
C SER A 11 1.30 28.14 -21.89
N GLU A 12 2.38 27.66 -22.50
CA GLU A 12 3.75 27.77 -21.93
C GLU A 12 4.14 29.22 -21.57
N PRO A 13 3.90 30.24 -22.41
CA PRO A 13 4.25 31.63 -22.09
C PRO A 13 3.52 32.19 -20.86
N SER A 14 2.38 31.61 -20.45
CA SER A 14 1.59 32.12 -19.32
C SER A 14 2.25 31.89 -17.96
N LEU A 15 3.14 30.89 -17.85
CA LEU A 15 3.90 30.57 -16.63
C LEU A 15 5.42 30.71 -16.78
N GLN A 16 5.92 30.85 -18.02
CA GLN A 16 7.35 30.83 -18.36
C GLN A 16 8.24 31.72 -17.49
N ASP A 17 7.85 32.98 -17.27
CA ASP A 17 8.66 33.97 -16.53
C ASP A 17 8.43 33.95 -15.01
N LEU A 18 7.54 33.10 -14.50
CA LEU A 18 7.14 33.06 -13.08
C LEU A 18 8.17 32.31 -12.19
N THR A 19 9.45 32.56 -12.42
CA THR A 19 10.60 31.94 -11.74
C THR A 19 10.58 32.08 -10.21
N ASN A 20 9.90 33.10 -9.67
CA ASN A 20 9.72 33.33 -8.22
C ASN A 20 8.50 32.61 -7.61
N LEU A 21 7.69 31.92 -8.40
CA LEU A 21 6.46 31.27 -7.95
C LEU A 21 6.78 30.08 -7.05
N ARG A 22 6.35 30.14 -5.78
CA ARG A 22 6.62 29.07 -4.79
C ARG A 22 5.49 28.04 -4.65
N ARG A 23 4.27 28.41 -5.02
CA ARG A 23 3.06 27.61 -4.84
C ARG A 23 2.07 27.86 -5.97
N LEU A 24 1.75 26.82 -6.73
CA LEU A 24 0.74 26.85 -7.79
C LEU A 24 -0.39 25.89 -7.41
N VAL A 25 -1.61 26.43 -7.35
CA VAL A 25 -2.83 25.69 -7.03
C VAL A 25 -3.80 25.91 -8.19
N LEU A 26 -4.14 24.82 -8.86
CA LEU A 26 -4.99 24.72 -10.05
C LEU A 26 -6.12 23.70 -9.83
N ASP A 27 -6.45 23.42 -8.56
CA ASP A 27 -7.43 22.40 -8.19
C ASP A 27 -8.83 22.72 -8.72
N GLY A 28 -9.67 21.73 -8.99
CA GLY A 28 -11.06 21.96 -9.37
C GLY A 28 -11.23 22.68 -10.71
N ASN A 29 -10.44 22.30 -11.72
CA ASN A 29 -10.46 22.88 -13.06
C ASN A 29 -10.78 21.81 -14.12
N LEU A 30 -10.67 22.16 -15.40
CA LEU A 30 -10.99 21.32 -16.55
C LEU A 30 -9.72 20.88 -17.30
N LEU A 31 -8.56 20.86 -16.62
CA LEU A 31 -7.27 20.57 -17.23
C LEU A 31 -7.17 19.10 -17.61
N ASN A 32 -6.66 18.84 -18.81
CA ASN A 32 -6.23 17.52 -19.27
C ASN A 32 -4.82 17.63 -19.87
N ASN A 33 -4.18 16.52 -20.23
CA ASN A 33 -2.80 16.54 -20.73
C ASN A 33 -2.62 17.31 -22.05
N ASN A 34 -3.67 17.45 -22.88
CA ASN A 34 -3.62 18.26 -24.10
C ASN A 34 -3.76 19.76 -23.84
N GLY A 35 -4.34 20.13 -22.68
CA GLY A 35 -4.47 21.50 -22.21
C GLY A 35 -3.23 22.05 -21.52
N LEU A 36 -2.24 21.21 -21.20
CA LEU A 36 -0.97 21.61 -20.63
C LEU A 36 0.09 21.63 -21.73
N GLY A 37 0.79 22.77 -21.89
CA GLY A 37 2.02 22.80 -22.71
C GLY A 37 3.08 21.85 -22.13
N GLU A 38 3.88 21.25 -23.01
CA GLU A 38 4.87 20.23 -22.64
C GLU A 38 5.91 20.76 -21.62
N ASN A 39 6.27 22.03 -21.71
CA ASN A 39 7.26 22.69 -20.86
C ASN A 39 6.64 23.74 -19.91
N VAL A 40 5.32 23.70 -19.71
CA VAL A 40 4.57 24.75 -18.98
C VAL A 40 5.00 24.95 -17.52
N PHE A 41 5.65 23.96 -16.89
CA PHE A 41 6.11 24.03 -15.51
C PHE A 41 7.65 24.08 -15.35
N ILE A 42 8.44 23.82 -16.40
CA ILE A 42 9.88 23.55 -16.26
C ILE A 42 10.68 24.74 -15.71
N ASN A 43 10.28 25.97 -16.08
CA ASN A 43 10.95 27.20 -15.68
C ASN A 43 10.55 27.70 -14.28
N LEU A 44 9.63 27.01 -13.60
CA LEU A 44 9.17 27.37 -12.26
C LEU A 44 10.17 26.87 -11.19
N ILE A 45 11.42 27.29 -11.30
CA ILE A 45 12.57 26.76 -10.55
C ILE A 45 12.45 26.87 -9.02
N ASN A 46 11.66 27.82 -8.50
CA ASN A 46 11.38 28.00 -7.07
C ASN A 46 10.05 27.38 -6.60
N LEU A 47 9.36 26.62 -7.45
CA LEU A 47 8.06 26.02 -7.15
C LEU A 47 8.21 24.87 -6.16
N THR A 48 7.75 25.11 -4.93
CA THR A 48 7.79 24.10 -3.85
C THR A 48 6.53 23.24 -3.75
N GLU A 49 5.41 23.70 -4.29
CA GLU A 49 4.12 23.01 -4.23
C GLU A 49 3.34 23.21 -5.53
N LEU A 50 2.98 22.10 -6.17
CA LEU A 50 2.07 22.04 -7.30
C LEU A 50 0.84 21.22 -6.93
N SER A 51 -0.35 21.80 -7.14
CA SER A 51 -1.62 21.15 -6.88
C SER A 51 -2.53 21.23 -8.11
N LEU A 52 -2.95 20.05 -8.59
CA LEU A 52 -3.78 19.81 -9.77
C LEU A 52 -4.95 18.87 -9.42
N VAL A 53 -5.42 18.90 -8.17
CA VAL A 53 -6.48 18.03 -7.64
C VAL A 53 -7.79 18.29 -8.37
N ARG A 54 -8.67 17.30 -8.53
CA ARG A 54 -9.99 17.49 -9.19
C ARG A 54 -9.85 18.12 -10.58
N ASN A 55 -9.16 17.41 -11.47
CA ASN A 55 -8.97 17.76 -12.89
C ASN A 55 -9.18 16.49 -13.75
N SER A 56 -8.94 16.59 -15.06
CA SER A 56 -9.17 15.53 -16.05
C SER A 56 -7.85 14.99 -16.64
N LEU A 57 -6.77 14.91 -15.86
CA LEU A 57 -5.48 14.37 -16.30
C LEU A 57 -5.55 12.84 -16.47
N SER A 58 -4.99 12.33 -17.57
CA SER A 58 -4.88 10.89 -17.90
C SER A 58 -3.49 10.30 -17.61
N SER A 59 -2.49 11.16 -17.42
CA SER A 59 -1.18 10.84 -16.85
C SER A 59 -0.65 12.03 -16.04
N PRO A 60 0.38 11.86 -15.19
CA PRO A 60 1.08 12.99 -14.59
C PRO A 60 1.59 13.97 -15.66
N PRO A 61 1.70 15.28 -15.35
CA PRO A 61 2.37 16.23 -16.24
C PRO A 61 3.84 15.85 -16.44
N VAL A 62 4.37 16.10 -17.64
CA VAL A 62 5.80 15.94 -17.94
C VAL A 62 6.59 17.19 -17.53
N ASN A 63 7.92 17.07 -17.51
CA ASN A 63 8.87 18.19 -17.34
C ASN A 63 8.59 19.07 -16.11
N LEU A 64 8.28 18.43 -14.99
CA LEU A 64 8.08 19.07 -13.68
C LEU A 64 9.41 19.61 -13.11
N PRO A 65 9.39 20.75 -12.37
CA PRO A 65 10.61 21.42 -11.92
C PRO A 65 11.26 20.72 -10.70
N GLY A 66 12.18 19.79 -10.95
CA GLY A 66 12.87 19.01 -9.90
C GLY A 66 13.72 19.81 -8.92
N THR A 67 14.12 21.05 -9.26
CA THR A 67 15.05 21.87 -8.47
C THR A 67 14.56 22.19 -7.06
N SER A 68 13.25 22.40 -6.85
CA SER A 68 12.72 22.78 -5.53
C SER A 68 11.33 22.22 -5.20
N LEU A 69 10.73 21.42 -6.09
CA LEU A 69 9.40 20.84 -5.87
C LEU A 69 9.41 19.84 -4.73
N LYS A 70 8.59 20.11 -3.71
CA LYS A 70 8.54 19.39 -2.44
C LYS A 70 7.22 18.65 -2.22
N ARG A 71 6.13 19.19 -2.77
CA ARG A 71 4.77 18.64 -2.68
C ARG A 71 4.12 18.61 -4.05
N LEU A 72 3.63 17.42 -4.45
CA LEU A 72 2.88 17.22 -5.68
C LEU A 72 1.55 16.53 -5.38
N TYR A 73 0.46 17.17 -5.78
CA TYR A 73 -0.92 16.74 -5.53
C TYR A 73 -1.66 16.54 -6.86
N LEU A 74 -2.01 15.28 -7.15
CA LEU A 74 -2.64 14.82 -8.40
C LEU A 74 -3.92 13.99 -8.12
N GLN A 75 -4.54 14.17 -6.95
CA GLN A 75 -5.71 13.39 -6.55
C GLN A 75 -6.94 13.71 -7.39
N GLU A 76 -7.90 12.79 -7.43
CA GLU A 76 -9.20 12.99 -8.10
C GLU A 76 -9.03 13.43 -9.56
N ASN A 77 -8.24 12.65 -10.29
CA ASN A 77 -8.02 12.77 -11.72
C ASN A 77 -8.41 11.45 -12.40
N HIS A 78 -8.15 11.31 -13.70
CA HIS A 78 -8.46 10.11 -14.48
C HIS A 78 -7.20 9.39 -14.94
N MET A 79 -6.12 9.46 -14.14
CA MET A 79 -4.82 8.93 -14.54
C MET A 79 -4.87 7.42 -14.68
N ASN A 80 -4.62 6.90 -15.87
CA ASN A 80 -4.56 5.47 -16.17
C ASN A 80 -3.17 5.02 -16.66
N ARG A 81 -2.26 5.97 -16.85
CA ARG A 81 -0.87 5.75 -17.27
C ARG A 81 0.06 6.57 -16.40
N VAL A 82 1.17 5.97 -15.99
CA VAL A 82 2.31 6.65 -15.39
C VAL A 82 3.52 6.32 -16.26
N PRO A 83 4.05 7.28 -17.05
CA PRO A 83 5.31 7.12 -17.77
C PRO A 83 6.47 6.83 -16.80
N ALA A 84 7.46 6.02 -17.22
CA ALA A 84 8.58 5.63 -16.34
C ALA A 84 9.44 6.81 -15.87
N ASN A 85 9.48 7.90 -16.64
CA ASN A 85 10.19 9.14 -16.34
C ASN A 85 9.30 10.25 -15.73
N ALA A 86 8.05 9.95 -15.36
CA ALA A 86 7.09 10.99 -14.92
C ALA A 86 7.51 11.75 -13.64
N PHE A 87 8.38 11.14 -12.82
CA PHE A 87 8.92 11.74 -11.60
C PHE A 87 10.47 11.73 -11.58
N ALA A 88 11.10 11.62 -12.75
CA ALA A 88 12.55 11.71 -12.88
C ALA A 88 13.08 13.04 -12.33
N ASP A 89 14.27 13.02 -11.73
CA ASP A 89 14.95 14.16 -11.12
C ASP A 89 14.19 14.94 -10.02
N LEU A 90 13.02 14.47 -9.55
CA LEU A 90 12.23 15.12 -8.48
C LEU A 90 12.81 14.85 -7.07
N ARG A 91 14.13 14.94 -6.92
CA ARG A 91 14.91 14.58 -5.71
C ARG A 91 14.53 15.35 -4.45
N GLN A 92 13.92 16.53 -4.58
CA GLN A 92 13.44 17.35 -3.47
C GLN A 92 12.03 16.99 -2.99
N LEU A 93 11.32 16.10 -3.71
CA LEU A 93 9.93 15.76 -3.46
C LEU A 93 9.81 14.88 -2.21
N TYR A 94 9.20 15.41 -1.14
CA TYR A 94 8.96 14.64 0.08
C TYR A 94 7.54 14.09 0.18
N ARG A 95 6.59 14.67 -0.57
CA ARG A 95 5.18 14.24 -0.60
C ARG A 95 4.63 14.16 -2.02
N LEU A 96 4.13 12.97 -2.37
CA LEU A 96 3.38 12.69 -3.60
C LEU A 96 2.02 12.08 -3.25
N ASP A 97 0.95 12.58 -3.85
CA ASP A 97 -0.39 12.01 -3.70
C ASP A 97 -1.07 11.87 -5.07
N MET A 98 -1.36 10.63 -5.45
CA MET A 98 -2.08 10.24 -6.67
C MET A 98 -3.35 9.43 -6.33
N SER A 99 -3.89 9.61 -5.12
CA SER A 99 -5.10 8.90 -4.68
C SER A 99 -6.33 9.27 -5.53
N ASN A 100 -7.33 8.39 -5.59
CA ASN A 100 -8.54 8.58 -6.41
C ASN A 100 -8.21 8.78 -7.90
N ASN A 101 -7.59 7.78 -8.52
CA ASN A 101 -7.25 7.74 -9.94
C ASN A 101 -7.53 6.34 -10.52
N ASN A 102 -7.23 6.12 -11.80
CA ASN A 102 -7.47 4.87 -12.52
C ASN A 102 -6.18 4.06 -12.79
N ILE A 103 -5.14 4.24 -11.97
CA ILE A 103 -3.84 3.59 -12.15
C ILE A 103 -3.94 2.12 -11.71
N SER A 104 -3.61 1.19 -12.61
CA SER A 104 -3.59 -0.24 -12.31
C SER A 104 -2.18 -0.81 -12.08
N VAL A 105 -1.17 -0.26 -12.75
CA VAL A 105 0.22 -0.72 -12.68
C VAL A 105 1.18 0.47 -12.65
N LEU A 106 2.25 0.36 -11.87
CA LEU A 106 3.36 1.31 -11.85
C LEU A 106 4.57 0.72 -12.61
N PRO A 107 5.24 1.48 -13.48
CA PRO A 107 6.46 1.02 -14.13
C PRO A 107 7.60 0.90 -13.10
N GLN A 108 8.49 -0.06 -13.29
CA GLN A 108 9.67 -0.24 -12.43
C GLN A 108 10.57 0.99 -12.48
N GLY A 109 11.10 1.39 -11.33
CA GLY A 109 12.02 2.52 -11.18
C GLY A 109 11.37 3.90 -11.07
N ILE A 110 10.04 3.99 -11.11
CA ILE A 110 9.28 5.26 -11.10
C ILE A 110 9.47 6.14 -9.84
N PHE A 111 10.10 5.59 -8.80
CA PHE A 111 10.38 6.29 -7.54
C PHE A 111 11.87 6.40 -7.23
N ASP A 112 12.76 5.98 -8.14
CA ASP A 112 14.20 5.85 -7.86
C ASP A 112 14.89 7.21 -7.64
N ASP A 113 14.48 8.25 -8.37
CA ASP A 113 14.97 9.63 -8.20
C ASP A 113 14.29 10.39 -7.04
N LEU A 114 13.43 9.76 -6.24
CA LEU A 114 12.68 10.43 -5.16
C LEU A 114 13.43 10.37 -3.81
N ASP A 115 14.70 10.81 -3.82
CA ASP A 115 15.66 10.75 -2.70
C ASP A 115 15.09 11.18 -1.33
N ASN A 116 14.21 12.20 -1.31
CA ASN A 116 13.64 12.77 -0.08
C ASN A 116 12.20 12.31 0.24
N LEU A 117 11.66 11.32 -0.47
CA LEU A 117 10.28 10.88 -0.30
C LEU A 117 10.02 10.38 1.12
N THR A 118 8.97 10.90 1.75
CA THR A 118 8.52 10.46 3.09
C THR A 118 7.03 10.15 3.14
N GLN A 119 6.26 10.62 2.16
CA GLN A 119 4.80 10.49 2.13
C GLN A 119 4.35 10.16 0.70
N LEU A 120 3.89 8.94 0.47
CA LEU A 120 3.35 8.48 -0.80
C LEU A 120 1.94 7.95 -0.62
N PHE A 121 0.97 8.61 -1.25
CA PHE A 121 -0.45 8.27 -1.15
C PHE A 121 -0.99 7.83 -2.51
N LEU A 122 -1.51 6.60 -2.52
CA LEU A 122 -1.91 5.84 -3.70
C LEU A 122 -3.29 5.18 -3.52
N ARG A 123 -4.11 5.72 -2.60
CA ARG A 123 -5.41 5.14 -2.21
C ARG A 123 -6.40 5.18 -3.38
N ASN A 124 -7.41 4.30 -3.36
CA ASN A 124 -8.51 4.30 -4.33
C ASN A 124 -8.02 4.33 -5.80
N ASN A 125 -7.16 3.37 -6.13
CA ASN A 125 -6.69 3.08 -7.48
C ASN A 125 -6.93 1.58 -7.76
N PRO A 126 -7.27 1.18 -8.99
CA PRO A 126 -7.59 -0.20 -9.36
C PRO A 126 -6.34 -1.08 -9.55
N TRP A 127 -5.53 -1.22 -8.49
CA TRP A 127 -4.23 -1.92 -8.54
C TRP A 127 -4.34 -3.36 -9.02
N TYR A 128 -3.63 -3.69 -10.10
CA TYR A 128 -3.51 -5.01 -10.69
C TYR A 128 -2.20 -5.68 -10.25
N CYS A 129 -2.32 -6.62 -9.31
CA CYS A 129 -1.21 -7.31 -8.66
C CYS A 129 -0.74 -8.55 -9.43
N GLY A 130 -0.48 -8.39 -10.73
CA GLY A 130 0.24 -9.38 -11.53
C GLY A 130 1.76 -9.15 -11.53
N CYS A 131 2.50 -9.89 -12.37
CA CYS A 131 3.97 -9.89 -12.37
C CYS A 131 4.63 -8.49 -12.43
N LYS A 132 4.06 -7.54 -13.17
CA LYS A 132 4.55 -6.14 -13.25
C LYS A 132 4.48 -5.36 -11.93
N MET A 133 3.77 -5.87 -10.92
CA MET A 133 3.65 -5.27 -9.58
C MET A 133 4.62 -5.91 -8.56
N LYS A 134 5.28 -7.02 -8.90
CA LYS A 134 6.21 -7.73 -7.99
C LYS A 134 7.28 -6.80 -7.42
N TRP A 135 7.87 -5.95 -8.26
CA TRP A 135 8.89 -4.98 -7.85
C TRP A 135 8.38 -3.99 -6.79
N VAL A 136 7.09 -3.61 -6.82
CA VAL A 136 6.49 -2.67 -5.85
C VAL A 136 6.47 -3.28 -4.46
N ARG A 137 6.20 -4.59 -4.33
CA ARG A 137 6.34 -5.26 -3.03
C ARG A 137 7.79 -5.24 -2.56
N ASP A 138 8.72 -5.63 -3.42
CA ASP A 138 10.14 -5.72 -3.05
C ASP A 138 10.70 -4.35 -2.62
N TRP A 139 10.28 -3.28 -3.31
CA TRP A 139 10.49 -1.90 -2.92
C TRP A 139 9.81 -1.54 -1.58
N LEU A 140 8.53 -1.87 -1.38
CA LEU A 140 7.83 -1.65 -0.10
C LEU A 140 8.47 -2.38 1.11
N GLN A 141 9.19 -3.46 0.86
CA GLN A 141 9.93 -4.21 1.90
C GLN A 141 11.33 -3.64 2.16
N SER A 142 11.97 -3.01 1.16
CA SER A 142 13.28 -2.35 1.33
C SER A 142 13.20 -0.92 1.88
N LEU A 143 12.03 -0.29 1.84
CA LEU A 143 11.82 1.07 2.36
C LEU A 143 12.12 1.21 3.87
N PRO A 144 12.81 2.28 4.30
CA PRO A 144 13.03 2.56 5.72
C PRO A 144 11.75 3.10 6.39
N SER A 145 11.59 2.81 7.69
CA SER A 145 10.38 3.11 8.49
C SER A 145 9.92 4.58 8.53
N LYS A 146 10.75 5.52 8.05
CA LYS A 146 10.42 6.95 7.90
C LYS A 146 9.48 7.20 6.71
N VAL A 147 9.47 6.33 5.70
CA VAL A 147 8.68 6.49 4.48
C VAL A 147 7.29 5.90 4.69
N ASN A 148 6.28 6.76 4.73
CA ASN A 148 4.89 6.37 4.86
C ASN A 148 4.27 6.20 3.47
N VAL A 149 4.11 4.95 3.04
CA VAL A 149 3.38 4.59 1.82
C VAL A 149 2.01 4.02 2.18
N ARG A 150 0.94 4.52 1.56
CA ARG A 150 -0.45 4.08 1.80
C ARG A 150 -1.24 3.91 0.50
N GLY A 151 -2.15 2.95 0.48
CA GLY A 151 -3.13 2.75 -0.60
C GLY A 151 -2.77 1.69 -1.64
N LEU A 152 -1.62 1.01 -1.50
CA LEU A 152 -1.20 -0.11 -2.35
C LEU A 152 -1.87 -1.42 -1.91
N MET A 153 -3.19 -1.49 -2.17
CA MET A 153 -4.05 -2.66 -1.94
C MET A 153 -4.60 -3.15 -3.29
N CYS A 154 -4.44 -4.44 -3.55
CA CYS A 154 -4.84 -5.08 -4.80
C CYS A 154 -6.36 -5.02 -5.02
N GLN A 155 -6.77 -4.62 -6.21
CA GLN A 155 -8.16 -4.71 -6.67
C GLN A 155 -8.37 -5.86 -7.68
N ALA A 156 -7.29 -6.32 -8.32
CA ALA A 156 -7.28 -7.46 -9.22
C ALA A 156 -5.90 -8.14 -9.21
N PRO A 157 -5.78 -9.42 -9.66
CA PRO A 157 -6.88 -10.35 -9.95
C PRO A 157 -7.65 -10.74 -8.68
N GLU A 158 -8.86 -11.28 -8.84
CA GLU A 158 -9.80 -11.56 -7.72
C GLU A 158 -9.16 -12.42 -6.61
N ARG A 159 -8.23 -13.32 -6.95
CA ARG A 159 -7.47 -14.17 -6.02
C ARG A 159 -6.73 -13.40 -4.91
N VAL A 160 -6.27 -12.18 -5.20
CA VAL A 160 -5.50 -11.34 -4.27
C VAL A 160 -6.22 -10.03 -3.96
N ARG A 161 -7.49 -9.90 -4.33
CA ARG A 161 -8.27 -8.68 -4.12
C ARG A 161 -8.44 -8.38 -2.63
N GLY A 162 -8.30 -7.12 -2.26
CA GLY A 162 -8.29 -6.65 -0.86
C GLY A 162 -6.95 -6.87 -0.13
N MET A 163 -6.02 -7.64 -0.69
CA MET A 163 -4.70 -7.87 -0.06
C MET A 163 -3.76 -6.67 -0.25
N THR A 164 -2.93 -6.42 0.75
CA THR A 164 -1.87 -5.42 0.75
C THR A 164 -0.66 -5.91 -0.06
N ILE A 165 -0.16 -5.09 -0.99
CA ILE A 165 0.92 -5.52 -1.91
C ILE A 165 2.18 -5.95 -1.15
N LYS A 166 2.50 -5.30 -0.02
CA LYS A 166 3.66 -5.59 0.84
C LYS A 166 3.68 -7.03 1.37
N ASP A 167 2.50 -7.61 1.62
CA ASP A 167 2.33 -8.85 2.38
C ASP A 167 2.07 -10.06 1.46
N LEU A 168 2.07 -9.85 0.14
CA LEU A 168 1.91 -10.91 -0.86
C LEU A 168 3.19 -11.74 -1.09
N ASN A 169 3.04 -13.07 -1.11
CA ASN A 169 4.12 -13.99 -1.49
C ASN A 169 4.54 -13.80 -2.96
N THR A 170 5.80 -14.12 -3.30
CA THR A 170 6.36 -14.11 -4.67
C THR A 170 5.53 -14.90 -5.65
N GLU A 171 5.06 -16.06 -5.23
CA GLU A 171 4.34 -17.05 -6.05
C GLU A 171 2.91 -16.60 -6.41
N LEU A 172 2.34 -15.62 -5.71
CA LEU A 172 0.99 -15.09 -5.98
C LEU A 172 0.98 -14.05 -7.10
N PHE A 173 2.14 -13.50 -7.46
CA PHE A 173 2.28 -12.70 -8.67
C PHE A 173 2.54 -13.69 -9.81
N ASP A 174 1.55 -13.92 -10.68
CA ASP A 174 1.59 -14.83 -11.85
C ASP A 174 2.69 -14.46 -12.87
N CYS A 175 3.96 -14.56 -12.47
CA CYS A 175 5.15 -14.41 -13.29
C CYS A 175 5.42 -15.75 -13.96
N LYS A 176 4.96 -15.89 -15.20
CA LYS A 176 5.56 -16.88 -16.09
C LYS A 176 6.97 -16.39 -16.40
N ASP A 177 7.98 -17.13 -15.96
CA ASP A 177 9.33 -16.93 -16.45
C ASP A 177 9.30 -17.09 -17.96
N ILE A 178 9.61 -16.00 -18.68
CA ILE A 178 9.88 -16.10 -20.11
C ILE A 178 11.28 -16.68 -20.23
N GLU A 179 11.36 -18.00 -20.09
CA GLU A 179 12.45 -18.74 -20.71
C GLU A 179 12.42 -18.42 -22.19
N VAL A 180 13.31 -17.52 -22.61
CA VAL A 180 13.64 -17.34 -24.02
C VAL A 180 14.41 -18.59 -24.43
N ILE A 181 13.65 -19.64 -24.74
CA ILE A 181 14.19 -20.87 -25.33
C ILE A 181 14.73 -20.48 -26.71
N ASN A 182 16.01 -20.12 -26.75
CA ASN A 182 16.79 -20.05 -27.98
C ASN A 182 16.98 -21.47 -28.51
N THR A 183 15.93 -22.07 -29.09
CA THR A 183 16.06 -23.24 -29.97
C THR A 183 16.70 -22.80 -31.28
N ILE A 184 17.98 -22.47 -31.23
CA ILE A 184 18.87 -22.54 -32.38
C ILE A 184 19.14 -24.03 -32.60
N GLN A 185 18.46 -24.62 -33.59
CA GLN A 185 18.80 -25.95 -34.07
C GLN A 185 20.18 -25.90 -34.75
N ILE A 186 21.19 -26.49 -34.13
CA ILE A 186 22.41 -26.90 -34.83
C ILE A 186 22.67 -28.38 -34.54
N THR A 187 22.96 -29.11 -35.61
CA THR A 187 23.06 -30.57 -35.67
C THR A 187 24.31 -31.13 -34.98
N THR A 188 24.20 -32.37 -34.52
CA THR A 188 25.25 -33.18 -33.89
C THR A 188 26.43 -33.48 -34.80
N ALA A 189 27.65 -33.36 -34.26
CA ALA A 189 28.85 -34.12 -34.66
C ALA A 189 29.77 -34.32 -33.43
N MET A 190 30.59 -35.38 -33.43
CA MET A 190 31.22 -35.92 -32.21
C MET A 190 32.71 -35.55 -32.02
N SER A 191 33.18 -35.77 -30.77
CA SER A 191 34.50 -36.31 -30.39
C SER A 191 35.63 -35.38 -29.89
N ASN A 192 35.89 -35.55 -28.58
CA ASN A 192 37.20 -35.78 -27.94
C ASN A 192 38.23 -34.65 -27.64
N THR A 193 38.64 -34.71 -26.36
CA THR A 193 40.00 -34.54 -25.78
C THR A 193 40.58 -33.18 -25.35
N LEU A 194 41.21 -33.25 -24.15
CA LEU A 194 42.34 -32.49 -23.60
C LEU A 194 42.13 -31.07 -23.04
N TYR A 195 42.33 -30.96 -21.71
CA TYR A 195 42.83 -29.75 -21.03
C TYR A 195 44.32 -29.55 -21.35
N PRO A 196 44.80 -28.30 -21.38
CA PRO A 196 45.69 -27.85 -20.30
C PRO A 196 45.30 -26.47 -19.73
N ALA A 197 46.13 -25.93 -18.83
CA ALA A 197 45.77 -24.84 -17.91
C ALA A 197 46.59 -23.54 -18.08
N GLN A 198 46.16 -22.52 -17.31
CA GLN A 198 46.84 -21.28 -16.87
C GLN A 198 46.82 -20.03 -17.78
N GLY A 199 46.44 -18.91 -17.15
CA GLY A 199 46.44 -17.54 -17.68
C GLY A 199 45.79 -16.54 -16.71
N GLN A 200 46.58 -15.92 -15.83
CA GLN A 200 46.22 -14.81 -14.92
C GLN A 200 46.58 -13.44 -15.57
N TRP A 201 46.12 -12.25 -15.20
CA TRP A 201 45.21 -11.69 -14.15
C TRP A 201 44.65 -10.34 -14.73
N PRO A 202 44.24 -9.24 -14.03
CA PRO A 202 44.10 -8.92 -12.59
C PRO A 202 42.72 -8.33 -12.14
N ASP A 203 42.61 -8.07 -10.83
CA ASP A 203 41.45 -7.54 -10.09
C ASP A 203 41.00 -6.09 -10.37
N SER A 204 39.77 -5.79 -9.97
CA SER A 204 39.39 -4.47 -9.40
C SER A 204 38.21 -4.55 -8.42
N VAL A 205 38.53 -4.91 -7.17
CA VAL A 205 38.00 -4.36 -5.90
C VAL A 205 36.54 -3.87 -5.83
N THR A 206 35.75 -4.51 -4.96
CA THR A 206 34.76 -3.78 -4.13
C THR A 206 34.81 -4.31 -2.68
N ARG A 207 35.04 -3.42 -1.71
CA ARG A 207 35.15 -3.80 -0.28
C ARG A 207 33.76 -3.96 0.33
N GLN A 208 33.55 -5.06 1.04
CA GLN A 208 32.38 -5.27 1.90
C GLN A 208 32.65 -4.66 3.30
N PRO A 209 31.74 -3.86 3.88
CA PRO A 209 31.88 -3.38 5.27
C PRO A 209 31.62 -4.51 6.28
N GLU A 210 32.49 -4.62 7.29
CA GLU A 210 32.35 -5.60 8.38
C GLU A 210 31.16 -5.27 9.31
N ILE A 211 30.36 -6.29 9.64
CA ILE A 211 29.29 -6.18 10.65
C ILE A 211 29.88 -6.49 12.02
N LYS A 212 29.89 -5.49 12.92
CA LYS A 212 30.17 -5.69 14.35
C LYS A 212 28.88 -5.88 15.13
N ASN A 213 28.76 -6.99 15.85
CA ASN A 213 27.66 -7.24 16.79
C ASN A 213 27.70 -6.26 17.97
N PRO A 214 26.56 -5.66 18.37
CA PRO A 214 26.40 -5.02 19.68
C PRO A 214 25.98 -6.03 20.75
N GLU A 215 26.45 -5.81 21.98
CA GLU A 215 26.28 -6.72 23.12
C GLU A 215 24.91 -6.62 23.81
N VAL A 216 24.61 -7.64 24.62
CA VAL A 216 23.39 -7.82 25.42
C VAL A 216 23.39 -6.92 26.68
N ASN A 217 22.18 -6.62 27.19
CA ASN A 217 21.84 -5.93 28.45
C ASN A 217 21.97 -4.39 28.51
N LYS A 218 20.80 -3.73 28.47
CA LYS A 218 20.48 -2.56 29.34
C LYS A 218 18.96 -2.45 29.55
N ASN A 219 18.53 -2.59 30.80
CA ASN A 219 17.13 -2.45 31.20
C ASN A 219 16.71 -0.97 31.18
N TYR A 220 15.74 -0.61 30.33
CA TYR A 220 15.05 0.68 30.40
C TYR A 220 13.62 0.48 30.89
N ARG A 221 13.37 0.92 32.13
CA ARG A 221 12.04 0.91 32.76
C ARG A 221 11.24 2.12 32.26
N THR A 222 10.47 1.96 31.19
CA THR A 222 9.55 2.99 30.70
C THR A 222 8.22 2.95 31.42
N THR A 223 7.88 4.03 32.12
CA THR A 223 6.55 4.26 32.70
C THR A 223 5.57 4.62 31.59
N ALA A 224 4.81 3.63 31.10
CA ALA A 224 3.79 3.85 30.09
C ALA A 224 2.57 4.60 30.67
N THR A 225 2.21 5.74 30.08
CA THR A 225 0.93 6.39 30.30
C THR A 225 -0.20 5.61 29.60
N PRO A 226 -1.43 5.59 30.15
CA PRO A 226 -2.47 4.68 29.68
C PRO A 226 -3.07 5.14 28.34
N ILE A 227 -2.87 4.32 27.30
CA ILE A 227 -3.45 4.49 25.97
C ILE A 227 -4.97 4.29 26.04
N ARG A 228 -5.76 5.26 25.55
CA ARG A 228 -7.22 5.13 25.45
C ARG A 228 -7.56 4.13 24.33
N LYS A 229 -8.16 2.99 24.69
CA LYS A 229 -8.61 1.99 23.70
C LYS A 229 -9.67 2.58 22.76
N ILE A 230 -9.44 2.46 21.46
CA ILE A 230 -10.26 3.07 20.41
C ILE A 230 -11.55 2.28 20.15
N ILE A 231 -11.49 0.95 20.29
CA ILE A 231 -12.62 0.03 20.15
C ILE A 231 -12.74 -0.77 21.45
N THR A 232 -13.96 -0.92 21.95
CA THR A 232 -14.31 -1.89 23.01
C THR A 232 -15.26 -2.92 22.42
N ILE A 233 -14.81 -4.17 22.33
CA ILE A 233 -15.64 -5.31 21.91
C ILE A 233 -16.18 -6.06 23.13
N ASN A 234 -17.38 -6.61 22.99
CA ASN A 234 -18.06 -7.45 23.97
C ASN A 234 -18.70 -8.63 23.24
N VAL A 235 -18.44 -9.84 23.72
CA VAL A 235 -18.80 -11.09 23.08
C VAL A 235 -19.60 -11.95 24.04
N LYS A 236 -20.69 -12.56 23.56
CA LYS A 236 -21.53 -13.49 24.31
C LYS A 236 -21.85 -14.70 23.44
N SER A 237 -21.53 -15.91 23.89
CA SER A 237 -22.10 -17.12 23.30
C SER A 237 -23.60 -17.17 23.60
N VAL A 238 -24.40 -17.51 22.57
CA VAL A 238 -25.87 -17.49 22.64
C VAL A 238 -26.44 -18.90 22.49
N THR A 239 -25.87 -19.69 21.59
CA THR A 239 -26.20 -21.11 21.39
C THR A 239 -24.91 -21.92 21.27
N MET A 240 -25.05 -23.21 20.97
CA MET A 240 -23.91 -24.09 20.68
C MET A 240 -23.12 -23.69 19.42
N ASP A 241 -23.76 -22.97 18.48
CA ASP A 241 -23.25 -22.65 17.15
C ASP A 241 -23.25 -21.14 16.83
N THR A 242 -23.72 -20.30 17.76
CA THR A 242 -23.81 -18.84 17.57
C THR A 242 -23.18 -18.03 18.69
N VAL A 243 -22.51 -16.96 18.30
CA VAL A 243 -21.87 -15.99 19.18
C VAL A 243 -22.28 -14.58 18.75
N HIS A 244 -22.85 -13.83 19.69
CA HIS A 244 -23.23 -12.44 19.51
C HIS A 244 -22.08 -11.51 19.88
N ILE A 245 -21.64 -10.73 18.91
CA ILE A 245 -20.59 -9.72 19.06
C ILE A 245 -21.25 -8.35 19.07
N SER A 246 -20.82 -7.50 19.98
CA SER A 246 -21.25 -6.10 20.11
C SER A 246 -20.02 -5.23 20.36
N TRP A 247 -20.00 -4.00 19.84
CA TRP A 247 -18.85 -3.11 20.01
C TRP A 247 -19.25 -1.64 20.19
N LYS A 248 -18.33 -0.87 20.76
CA LYS A 248 -18.38 0.58 20.82
C LYS A 248 -17.08 1.15 20.28
N VAL A 249 -17.19 2.10 19.36
CA VAL A 249 -16.06 2.82 18.77
C VAL A 249 -16.01 4.22 19.38
N ALA A 250 -14.83 4.68 19.78
CA ALA A 250 -14.64 6.01 20.39
C ALA A 250 -14.59 7.16 19.35
N LEU A 251 -14.48 6.83 18.07
CA LEU A 251 -14.37 7.76 16.94
C LEU A 251 -15.26 7.27 15.78
N PRO A 252 -15.81 8.15 14.94
CA PRO A 252 -16.52 7.74 13.73
C PRO A 252 -15.57 6.99 12.78
N MET A 253 -16.02 5.84 12.28
CA MET A 253 -15.33 5.02 11.27
C MET A 253 -16.36 4.60 10.22
N THR A 254 -15.96 4.33 8.98
CA THR A 254 -16.91 3.84 7.96
C THR A 254 -16.90 2.33 7.77
N ALA A 255 -15.85 1.64 8.25
CA ALA A 255 -15.78 0.19 8.30
C ALA A 255 -14.84 -0.33 9.39
N LEU A 256 -15.05 -1.58 9.83
CA LEU A 256 -14.18 -2.36 10.71
C LEU A 256 -13.99 -3.76 10.09
N ARG A 257 -12.80 -4.35 10.25
CA ARG A 257 -12.56 -5.75 9.92
C ARG A 257 -12.80 -6.59 11.16
N LEU A 258 -13.72 -7.55 11.07
CA LEU A 258 -14.01 -8.55 12.07
C LEU A 258 -13.43 -9.89 11.60
N SER A 259 -12.62 -10.55 12.43
CA SER A 259 -12.11 -11.89 12.14
C SER A 259 -12.25 -12.83 13.34
N TRP A 260 -12.42 -14.13 13.07
CA TRP A 260 -12.47 -15.18 14.09
C TRP A 260 -11.67 -16.41 13.67
N LEU A 261 -11.07 -17.06 14.68
CA LEU A 261 -10.23 -18.24 14.54
C LEU A 261 -10.60 -19.25 15.62
N LYS A 262 -10.88 -20.50 15.22
CA LYS A 262 -11.02 -21.62 16.16
C LYS A 262 -9.64 -21.96 16.72
N MET A 263 -9.52 -22.00 18.05
CA MET A 263 -8.30 -22.38 18.76
C MET A 263 -8.33 -23.90 19.00
N GLY A 264 -7.18 -24.58 18.88
CA GLY A 264 -7.06 -26.01 19.25
C GLY A 264 -6.70 -26.99 18.14
N HIS A 265 -6.29 -26.55 16.95
CA HIS A 265 -5.57 -27.38 15.98
C HIS A 265 -4.19 -26.79 15.68
N SER A 266 -3.28 -27.63 15.16
CA SER A 266 -1.88 -27.30 14.89
C SER A 266 -1.72 -25.94 14.18
N PRO A 267 -0.72 -25.10 14.56
CA PRO A 267 -0.60 -23.70 14.10
C PRO A 267 -0.40 -23.49 12.60
N ALA A 268 -0.42 -24.56 11.79
CA ALA A 268 -0.33 -24.50 10.33
C ALA A 268 -1.70 -24.41 9.61
N PHE A 269 -2.84 -24.76 10.23
CA PHE A 269 -4.10 -25.00 9.50
C PHE A 269 -5.41 -24.56 10.21
N GLY A 270 -5.39 -23.47 10.96
CA GLY A 270 -6.63 -22.78 11.38
C GLY A 270 -7.07 -21.76 10.32
N SER A 271 -8.20 -21.97 9.63
CA SER A 271 -8.71 -20.97 8.68
C SER A 271 -9.29 -19.77 9.44
N ILE A 272 -8.53 -18.67 9.51
CA ILE A 272 -9.05 -17.38 9.94
C ILE A 272 -10.17 -16.99 8.99
N THR A 273 -11.38 -16.83 9.53
CA THR A 273 -12.51 -16.32 8.76
C THR A 273 -12.66 -14.84 9.06
N GLU A 274 -12.93 -14.02 8.04
CA GLU A 274 -13.04 -12.57 8.21
C GLU A 274 -14.18 -11.97 7.39
N THR A 275 -14.66 -10.82 7.85
CA THR A 275 -15.70 -10.03 7.21
C THR A 275 -15.49 -8.55 7.48
N ILE A 276 -16.05 -7.69 6.62
CA ILE A 276 -16.03 -6.25 6.79
C ILE A 276 -17.42 -5.82 7.28
N VAL A 277 -17.48 -5.20 8.45
CA VAL A 277 -18.70 -4.59 8.97
C VAL A 277 -18.66 -3.09 8.73
N THR A 278 -19.78 -2.54 8.26
CA THR A 278 -19.93 -1.10 8.04
C THR A 278 -19.99 -0.36 9.38
N GLY A 279 -19.46 0.86 9.43
CA GLY A 279 -19.24 1.61 10.68
C GLY A 279 -20.51 2.23 11.30
N ASP A 280 -21.65 2.11 10.62
CA ASP A 280 -22.99 2.35 11.15
C ASP A 280 -23.50 1.18 12.02
N ARG A 281 -22.88 -0.01 11.92
CA ARG A 281 -23.20 -1.18 12.72
C ARG A 281 -22.39 -1.21 14.02
N ASN A 282 -23.03 -1.75 15.07
CA ASN A 282 -22.47 -1.95 16.40
C ASN A 282 -22.60 -3.40 16.91
N GLU A 283 -23.17 -4.30 16.10
CA GLU A 283 -23.37 -5.71 16.44
C GLU A 283 -23.25 -6.64 15.22
N TYR A 284 -22.88 -7.89 15.47
CA TYR A 284 -22.76 -8.96 14.47
C TYR A 284 -23.01 -10.32 15.13
N LEU A 285 -23.78 -11.18 14.48
CA LEU A 285 -24.03 -12.55 14.92
C LEU A 285 -23.16 -13.51 14.11
N LEU A 286 -22.18 -14.15 14.75
CA LEU A 286 -21.52 -15.32 14.17
C LEU A 286 -22.46 -16.52 14.26
N THR A 287 -22.51 -17.31 13.20
CA THR A 287 -23.31 -18.54 13.09
C THR A 287 -22.47 -19.66 12.49
N ALA A 288 -22.96 -20.90 12.55
CA ALA A 288 -22.25 -22.09 12.06
C ALA A 288 -20.85 -22.30 12.71
N LEU A 289 -20.71 -21.90 13.98
CA LEU A 289 -19.56 -22.24 14.79
C LEU A 289 -19.66 -23.68 15.32
N GLU A 290 -18.54 -24.30 15.65
CA GLU A 290 -18.54 -25.61 16.28
C GLU A 290 -18.90 -25.48 17.77
N PRO A 291 -19.74 -26.39 18.32
CA PRO A 291 -19.99 -26.50 19.75
C PRO A 291 -18.74 -26.76 20.58
N GLU A 292 -18.77 -26.35 21.85
CA GLU A 292 -17.74 -26.65 22.85
C GLU A 292 -16.30 -26.35 22.34
N SER A 293 -16.16 -25.22 21.65
CA SER A 293 -14.93 -24.85 20.93
C SER A 293 -14.49 -23.43 21.29
N PRO A 294 -13.21 -23.22 21.66
CA PRO A 294 -12.68 -21.89 21.91
C PRO A 294 -12.42 -21.14 20.60
N TYR A 295 -12.84 -19.89 20.54
CA TYR A 295 -12.64 -18.98 19.42
C TYR A 295 -11.96 -17.69 19.88
N ARG A 296 -10.96 -17.25 19.10
CA ARG A 296 -10.37 -15.91 19.22
C ARG A 296 -11.02 -15.00 18.19
N ILE A 297 -11.67 -13.93 18.66
CA ILE A 297 -12.39 -12.95 17.85
C ILE A 297 -11.63 -11.63 17.93
N CYS A 298 -11.27 -11.05 16.79
CA CYS A 298 -10.50 -9.82 16.69
C CYS A 298 -11.23 -8.77 15.83
N MET A 299 -11.07 -7.49 16.21
CA MET A 299 -11.63 -6.36 15.48
C MET A 299 -10.57 -5.29 15.23
N VAL A 300 -10.49 -4.80 13.99
CA VAL A 300 -9.51 -3.82 13.52
C VAL A 300 -10.23 -2.65 12.85
N PRO A 301 -9.88 -1.39 13.15
CA PRO A 301 -10.43 -0.24 12.43
C PRO A 301 -9.95 -0.21 10.97
N MET A 302 -10.85 0.07 10.01
CA MET A 302 -10.45 0.23 8.60
C MET A 302 -10.38 1.73 8.24
N GLU A 303 -9.17 2.22 7.96
CA GLU A 303 -8.92 3.63 7.61
C GLU A 303 -9.76 4.08 6.41
N THR A 304 -10.70 4.99 6.66
CA THR A 304 -11.68 5.46 5.66
C THR A 304 -11.95 6.96 5.72
N SER A 305 -11.27 7.71 6.60
CA SER A 305 -11.33 9.19 6.66
C SER A 305 -10.08 9.76 7.32
N ASN A 306 -9.81 11.06 7.09
CA ASN A 306 -8.56 11.80 7.33
C ASN A 306 -8.08 11.97 8.81
N ILE A 307 -8.33 10.99 9.68
CA ILE A 307 -7.91 11.03 11.09
C ILE A 307 -6.85 9.95 11.30
N TYR A 308 -5.62 10.38 11.60
CA TYR A 308 -4.54 9.48 12.00
C TYR A 308 -4.95 8.70 13.26
N LEU A 309 -5.02 7.37 13.14
CA LEU A 309 -5.12 6.46 14.27
C LEU A 309 -3.72 5.92 14.56
N SER A 310 -3.15 6.31 15.70
CA SER A 310 -1.77 5.94 16.08
C SER A 310 -1.63 4.50 16.58
N ASP A 311 -2.72 3.75 16.63
CA ASP A 311 -2.81 2.42 17.21
C ASP A 311 -3.70 1.53 16.32
N GLU A 312 -3.04 0.80 15.42
CA GLU A 312 -3.66 -0.19 14.53
C GLU A 312 -3.79 -1.58 15.22
N THR A 313 -3.54 -1.68 16.54
CA THR A 313 -3.53 -3.00 17.20
C THR A 313 -4.91 -3.66 17.20
N PRO A 314 -5.00 -4.94 16.80
CA PRO A 314 -6.28 -5.66 16.79
C PRO A 314 -6.79 -5.84 18.21
N VAL A 315 -7.99 -5.34 18.49
CA VAL A 315 -8.67 -5.63 19.74
C VAL A 315 -9.22 -7.05 19.64
N CYS A 316 -8.60 -7.98 20.36
CA CYS A 316 -9.00 -9.39 20.40
C CYS A 316 -9.61 -9.77 21.75
N ILE A 317 -10.54 -10.72 21.71
CA ILE A 317 -11.12 -11.39 22.87
C ILE A 317 -11.27 -12.89 22.56
N GLU A 318 -11.14 -13.72 23.58
CA GLU A 318 -11.32 -15.17 23.48
C GLU A 318 -12.65 -15.56 24.13
N THR A 319 -13.37 -16.48 23.51
CA THR A 319 -14.70 -16.94 23.92
C THR A 319 -14.85 -18.43 23.64
N GLU A 320 -15.85 -19.08 24.23
CA GLU A 320 -16.16 -20.49 24.02
C GLU A 320 -17.65 -20.65 23.69
N THR A 321 -17.96 -21.48 22.70
CA THR A 321 -19.33 -21.81 22.32
C THR A 321 -20.00 -22.70 23.36
N VAL A 322 -21.33 -22.61 23.51
CA VAL A 322 -22.04 -23.34 24.58
C VAL A 322 -21.96 -24.86 24.32
N PRO A 323 -21.72 -25.70 25.35
CA PRO A 323 -21.77 -27.15 25.19
C PRO A 323 -23.13 -27.65 24.69
N LEU A 324 -23.13 -28.79 23.99
CA LEU A 324 -24.31 -29.45 23.43
C LEU A 324 -25.41 -29.85 24.45
N LYS A 325 -25.18 -29.64 25.75
CA LYS A 325 -26.13 -29.96 26.84
C LYS A 325 -26.35 -28.78 27.78
N MET A 326 -27.26 -27.87 27.40
CA MET A 326 -28.25 -27.30 28.32
C MET A 326 -29.37 -26.58 27.55
N TYR A 327 -30.31 -27.36 27.02
CA TYR A 327 -31.65 -26.86 26.70
C TYR A 327 -32.66 -27.64 27.55
N ASN A 328 -32.76 -27.27 28.83
CA ASN A 328 -33.93 -27.58 29.63
C ASN A 328 -34.93 -26.44 29.39
N PRO A 329 -36.00 -26.63 28.60
CA PRO A 329 -37.04 -25.63 28.49
C PRO A 329 -37.74 -25.52 29.85
N THR A 330 -37.69 -24.34 30.47
CA THR A 330 -38.45 -24.06 31.68
C THR A 330 -39.94 -24.08 31.33
N THR A 331 -40.63 -25.16 31.71
CA THR A 331 -42.06 -25.31 31.49
C THR A 331 -42.83 -24.54 32.56
N THR A 332 -43.61 -23.53 32.13
CA THR A 332 -44.70 -22.82 32.84
C THR A 332 -44.47 -22.42 34.30
#